data_AF-A0A5M9R9N3-F1
#
_entry.id   AF-A0A5M9R9N3-F1
#
_cell.length_a   1.000
_cell.length_b   1.000
_cell.length_c   1.000
_cell.angle_alpha   90.00
_cell.angle_beta   90.00
_cell.angle_gamma   90.00
#
_symmetry.space_group_name_H-M   'P 1'
#
loop_
_entity.id
_entity.type
_entity.pdbx_description
1 polymer ?
#
loop_
_entity_poly.entity_id
_entity_poly.type
_entity_poly.pdbx_seq_one_letter_code
_entity_poly.pdbx_strand_id
1 'polypeptide(L)' 'MRELNVNEFDAVNGGFGLLAIPAGLGLLVSIPTIVAGAVLGPVTGGLGFGLMAAGIVGTALSGAGMIASIVFPIL' A
#
# COMPACT_ATOMS: atom_id res chain seq x y z
N MET A 1 -11.68 -28.10 19.39
CA MET A 1 -11.50 -26.67 19.03
C MET A 1 -12.74 -25.94 19.51
N ARG A 2 -12.58 -24.83 20.24
CA ARG A 2 -13.69 -24.01 20.73
C ARG A 2 -14.08 -22.99 19.64
N GLU A 3 -15.37 -22.69 19.50
CA GLU A 3 -15.84 -21.62 18.63
C GLU A 3 -15.40 -20.25 19.16
N LEU A 4 -14.98 -19.38 18.25
CA LEU A 4 -14.54 -18.02 18.57
C LEU A 4 -15.76 -17.11 18.72
N ASN A 5 -15.78 -16.31 19.78
CA ASN A 5 -16.78 -15.26 19.96
C ASN A 5 -16.49 -14.07 19.04
N VAL A 6 -17.53 -13.28 18.74
CA VAL A 6 -17.43 -12.08 17.88
C VAL A 6 -16.29 -11.14 18.31
N ASN A 7 -16.11 -10.93 19.62
CA ASN A 7 -15.02 -10.08 20.13
C ASN A 7 -13.63 -10.64 19.83
N GLU A 8 -13.49 -11.96 19.76
CA GLU A 8 -12.22 -12.61 19.41
C GLU A 8 -11.97 -12.53 17.91
N PHE A 9 -13.02 -12.54 17.08
CA PHE A 9 -12.90 -12.20 15.66
C PHE A 9 -12.45 -10.75 15.46
N ASP A 10 -13.08 -9.80 16.15
CA ASP A 10 -12.74 -8.37 16.02
C ASP A 10 -11.31 -8.06 16.52
N ALA A 11 -10.85 -8.75 17.57
CA ALA A 11 -9.49 -8.62 18.07
C ALA A 11 -8.40 -9.10 17.09
N VAL A 12 -8.72 -10.06 16.21
CA VAL A 12 -7.78 -10.63 15.23
C VAL A 12 -7.92 -9.97 13.86
N ASN A 13 -9.04 -9.31 13.59
CA ASN A 13 -9.30 -8.61 12.31
C ASN A 13 -8.40 -7.38 12.11
N GLY A 14 -7.49 -7.08 13.05
CA GLY A 14 -6.43 -6.08 12.94
C GLY A 14 -6.91 -4.63 12.91
N GLY A 15 -8.19 -4.39 12.62
CA GLY A 15 -8.72 -3.09 12.26
C GLY A 15 -8.05 -2.54 11.00
N PHE A 16 -8.82 -1.94 10.09
CA PHE A 16 -8.21 -0.96 9.20
C PHE A 16 -7.91 0.27 10.06
N GLY A 17 -6.71 0.33 10.65
CA GLY A 17 -6.27 1.50 11.41
C GLY A 17 -6.27 2.77 10.54
N LEU A 18 -6.14 3.96 11.15
CA LEU A 18 -6.29 5.24 10.45
C LEU A 18 -5.43 5.36 9.19
N LEU A 19 -4.23 4.76 9.21
CA LEU A 19 -3.27 4.77 8.11
C LEU A 19 -3.64 3.85 6.92
N ALA A 20 -4.63 2.98 7.05
CA ALA A 20 -5.05 2.09 5.97
C ALA A 20 -5.68 2.84 4.78
N ILE A 21 -6.44 3.90 5.05
CA ILE A 21 -7.07 4.74 4.03
C ILE A 21 -6.02 5.50 3.20
N PRO A 22 -5.10 6.30 3.79
CA PRO A 22 -4.08 6.98 3.02
C PRO A 22 -3.10 6.00 2.35
N ALA A 23 -2.84 4.83 2.94
CA ALA A 23 -2.07 3.78 2.27
C ALA A 23 -2.79 3.24 1.03
N GLY A 24 -4.10 2.99 1.10
CA GLY A 24 -4.90 2.60 -0.06
C GLY A 24 -4.88 3.65 -1.17
N LEU A 25 -4.96 4.94 -0.82
CA LEU A 25 -4.84 6.04 -1.78
C LEU A 25 -3.43 6.12 -2.39
N GLY A 26 -2.39 5.87 -1.59
CA GLY A 26 -1.01 5.78 -2.06
C GLY A 26 -0.84 4.72 -3.14
N LEU A 27 -1.42 3.53 -2.95
CA LEU A 27 -1.43 2.46 -3.95
C LEU A 27 -2.18 2.85 -5.23
N LEU A 28 -3.29 3.57 -5.10
CA LEU A 28 -4.09 4.03 -6.23
C LEU A 28 -3.31 4.97 -7.16
N VAL A 29 -2.36 5.74 -6.63
CA VAL A 29 -1.49 6.63 -7.41
C VAL A 29 -0.20 5.93 -7.85
N SER A 30 0.39 5.13 -6.97
CA SER A 30 1.69 4.52 -7.22
C SER A 30 1.65 3.45 -8.31
N ILE A 31 0.57 2.64 -8.38
CA ILE A 31 0.42 1.59 -9.39
C ILE A 31 0.32 2.17 -10.82
N PRO A 32 -0.56 3.14 -11.11
CA PRO A 32 -0.57 3.80 -12.42
C PRO A 32 0.76 4.46 -12.77
N THR A 33 1.46 5.02 -11.78
CA THR A 33 2.79 5.61 -11.98
C THR A 33 3.80 4.55 -12.44
N ILE A 34 3.82 3.36 -11.85
CA ILE A 34 4.66 2.24 -12.30
C ILE A 34 4.37 1.90 -13.77
N VAL A 35 3.09 1.75 -14.11
CA VAL A 35 2.65 1.39 -15.47
C VAL A 35 3.05 2.48 -16.48
N ALA A 36 2.82 3.76 -16.15
CA ALA A 36 3.21 4.88 -16.99
C ALA A 36 4.74 4.90 -17.21
N GLY A 37 5.54 4.67 -16.16
CA GLY A 37 6.99 4.59 -16.27
C GLY A 37 7.45 3.44 -17.16
N ALA A 38 6.78 2.28 -17.06
CA ALA A 38 7.05 1.11 -17.89
C ALA A 38 6.79 1.38 -19.38
N VAL A 39 5.65 2.00 -19.68
CA VAL A 39 5.22 2.32 -21.04
C VAL A 39 6.11 3.40 -21.66
N LEU A 40 6.50 4.41 -20.88
CA LEU A 40 7.34 5.52 -21.34
C LEU A 40 8.83 5.18 -21.38
N GLY A 41 9.31 4.18 -20.64
CA GLY A 41 10.72 3.78 -20.57
C GLY A 41 11.39 3.64 -21.94
N PRO A 42 10.84 2.83 -22.88
CA PRO A 42 11.40 2.66 -24.21
C PRO A 42 11.41 3.94 -25.06
N VAL A 43 10.36 4.76 -24.95
CA VAL A 43 10.19 5.98 -25.76
C VAL A 43 11.12 7.10 -25.28
N THR A 44 11.38 7.14 -23.97
CA THR A 44 12.18 8.18 -23.30
C THR A 44 13.66 7.81 -23.17
N GLY A 45 14.13 6.74 -23.81
CA GLY A 45 15.52 6.28 -23.69
C GLY A 45 15.91 5.83 -22.27
N GLY A 46 14.93 5.47 -21.44
CA GLY A 46 15.13 4.98 -20.08
C GLY A 46 14.74 5.95 -18.95
N LEU A 47 14.39 7.21 -19.24
CA LEU A 47 13.95 8.14 -18.18
C LEU A 47 12.63 7.70 -17.52
N GLY A 48 11.76 6.99 -18.26
CA GLY A 48 10.55 6.37 -17.71
C GLY A 48 10.82 5.37 -16.59
N PHE A 49 12.03 4.78 -16.51
CA PHE A 49 12.40 3.92 -15.39
C PHE A 49 12.54 4.70 -14.07
N GLY A 50 12.88 5.99 -14.12
CA GLY A 50 12.89 6.85 -12.93
C GLY A 50 11.48 7.05 -12.37
N LEU A 51 10.49 7.24 -13.25
CA LEU A 51 9.09 7.36 -12.88
C LEU A 51 8.54 6.01 -12.35
N MET A 52 8.94 4.90 -12.97
CA MET A 52 8.65 3.56 -12.44
C MET A 52 9.23 3.37 -11.03
N ALA A 53 10.49 3.76 -10.80
CA ALA A 53 11.13 3.66 -9.49
C ALA A 53 10.39 4.47 -8.42
N ALA A 54 9.94 5.68 -8.75
CA ALA A 54 9.12 6.50 -7.84
C ALA A 54 7.81 5.79 -7.46
N GLY A 55 7.15 5.14 -8.42
CA GLY A 55 5.95 4.34 -8.16
C GLY A 55 6.22 3.12 -7.27
N ILE A 56 7.37 2.45 -7.43
CA ILE A 56 7.76 1.33 -6.56
C ILE A 56 7.98 1.82 -5.13
N VAL A 57 8.68 2.94 -4.93
CA VAL A 57 8.88 3.54 -3.61
C VAL A 57 7.55 3.91 -2.96
N GLY A 58 6.64 4.55 -3.69
CA GLY A 58 5.30 4.88 -3.19
C GLY A 58 4.48 3.65 -2.79
N THR A 59 4.61 2.56 -3.55
CA THR A 59 3.96 1.28 -3.23
C THR A 59 4.53 0.68 -1.94
N ALA A 60 5.85 0.72 -1.75
CA ALA A 60 6.50 0.25 -0.54
C ALA A 60 6.08 1.07 0.70
N LEU A 61 6.03 2.39 0.58
CA LEU A 61 5.57 3.28 1.67
C LEU A 61 4.10 3.03 2.02
N SER A 62 3.25 2.78 1.02
CA SER A 62 1.84 2.44 1.24
C SER A 62 1.70 1.09 1.95
N GLY A 63 2.47 0.07 1.55
CA GLY A 63 2.53 -1.21 2.26
C GLY A 63 2.98 -1.06 3.71
N ALA A 64 4.00 -0.24 3.96
CA ALA A 64 4.44 0.07 5.32
C ALA A 64 3.34 0.76 6.14
N GLY A 65 2.58 1.67 5.53
CA GLY A 65 1.42 2.33 6.16
C GLY A 65 0.30 1.35 6.53
N MET A 66 0.00 0.37 5.68
CA MET A 66 -0.97 -0.68 6.02
C MET A 66 -0.50 -1.54 7.19
N ILE A 67 0.76 -1.96 7.19
CA ILE A 67 1.34 -2.74 8.31
C ILE A 67 1.31 -1.90 9.59
N ALA A 68 1.71 -0.63 9.52
CA ALA A 68 1.64 0.28 10.65
C ALA A 68 0.21 0.46 11.17
N SER A 69 -0.81 0.49 10.30
CA SER A 69 -2.21 0.58 10.70
C SER A 69 -2.70 -0.65 11.48
N ILE A 70 -2.13 -1.81 11.22
CA ILE A 70 -2.45 -3.07 11.92
C ILE A 70 -1.70 -3.14 13.26
N VAL A 71 -0.44 -2.72 13.29
CA VAL A 71 0.41 -2.78 14.48
C VAL A 71 0.11 -1.64 15.47
N PHE A 72 -0.27 -0.47 14.95
CA PHE A 72 -0.59 0.74 15.71
C PHE A 72 -1.97 1.30 15.31
N PRO A 73 -3.07 0.62 15.65
CA PRO A 73 -4.42 0.98 15.17
C PRO A 73 -4.96 2.31 15.71
N ILE A 74 -4.22 3.00 16.58
CA ILE A 74 -4.63 4.21 17.32
C ILE A 74 -3.84 5.48 16.90
N LEU A 75 -2.86 5.35 16.00
CA LEU A 75 -2.21 6.48 15.32
C LEU A 75 -2.90 6.73 13.97
#